data_AF-M1JJC5-F1
#
_entry.id   AF-M1JJC5-F1
#
_cell.length_a   1.000
_cell.length_b   1.000
_cell.length_c   1.000
_cell.angle_alpha   90.00
_cell.angle_beta   90.00
_cell.angle_gamma   90.00
#
_symmetry.space_group_name_H-M   'P 1'
#
loop_
_entity.id
_entity.type
_entity.pdbx_description
1 polymer ?
#
loop_
_entity_poly.entity_id
_entity_poly.type
_entity_poly.pdbx_seq_one_letter_code
_entity_poly.pdbx_strand_id
1 'polypeptide(L)'
;MNWEDELRTLGIFRVAKKRNSPLRKKLSIIKRLKNIGPEEVESIKSDLASEDMSKFTSEMVSSLLLGRVQSGDDIKNVVRVTSALVVCNDFVKQLMSELGKAIRRGIHDIEKYWLPAYFFDMQILIQRTAGRDEGKGGLIRDLCNKIDERPRILFLAYLAENHKDEASRVEIGNQSRKIGSLAIDDSSDRLAVAGRSLGIEVRDRGGGFNKIIGVEDEEFRYYTGRTGSLECYDGGLDVREIRSYIIRHSGDAEKLDALSKSIRNANGQREIVSILMQLKLNPNLITSIARILKNMGAVAKKVVTALFKEIYQARNTSHNDVLSNCLLISEMCKFREVSPDEIFALLDHFFKTKNIEAYCVCLNGVGRYFLSNEATSHRIRGSIERIRNCRSSRMDSIYISNCLSSLFSPSQVALCADYRGFFRYFFRKGTFDRNSFLWSCLIRSKATLISMFLHPWVFEDTDFVASLVHLAGVSEHMMKMIVPTIEIMHRHSKYRCVALVRLYSSLLQFESRDSWTHIIDSAFQLEADNVFKCKVVMMLLQKMPVDVQRQYVPAIRAYISEEESLDLRILFSNFCESIGVEASNVGYDDSFDEELDFIRSYA
;
A
#
# COMPACT_ATOMS: atom_id res chain seq x y z
N MET A 1 -15.84 25.66 12.96
CA MET A 1 -17.10 25.41 13.68
C MET A 1 -16.98 24.05 14.34
N ASN A 2 -17.32 23.88 15.61
CA ASN A 2 -17.33 22.57 16.27
C ASN A 2 -18.44 21.69 15.66
N TRP A 3 -18.24 20.38 15.55
CA TRP A 3 -19.23 19.47 14.96
C TRP A 3 -20.59 19.54 15.67
N GLU A 4 -20.60 19.70 16.99
CA GLU A 4 -21.85 19.86 17.74
C GLU A 4 -22.64 21.11 17.34
N ASP A 5 -21.96 22.22 17.06
CA ASP A 5 -22.56 23.47 16.62
C ASP A 5 -23.09 23.33 15.19
N GLU A 6 -22.35 22.61 14.34
CA GLU A 6 -22.80 22.26 13.01
C GLU A 6 -24.05 21.39 13.02
N LEU A 7 -24.11 20.36 13.86
CA LEU A 7 -25.30 19.55 14.04
C LEU A 7 -26.51 20.37 14.52
N ARG A 8 -26.30 21.47 15.26
CA ARG A 8 -27.40 22.38 15.63
C ARG A 8 -27.91 23.14 14.42
N THR A 9 -27.02 23.65 13.56
CA THR A 9 -27.43 24.40 12.37
C THR A 9 -28.07 23.49 11.32
N LEU A 10 -27.61 22.25 11.21
CA LEU A 10 -28.19 21.24 10.33
C LEU A 10 -29.61 20.81 10.73
N GLY A 11 -30.05 21.00 11.97
CA GLY A 11 -31.41 20.64 12.42
C GLY A 11 -32.50 21.65 12.03
N ILE A 12 -32.14 22.83 11.52
CA ILE A 12 -33.09 23.92 11.25
C ILE A 12 -33.47 23.90 9.77
N PHE A 13 -34.61 23.28 9.43
CA PHE A 13 -35.09 23.22 8.05
C PHE A 13 -36.37 24.04 7.83
N ARG A 14 -36.36 24.86 6.77
CA ARG A 14 -37.57 25.43 6.18
C ARG A 14 -38.11 24.45 5.14
N VAL A 15 -39.39 24.09 5.26
CA VAL A 15 -40.07 23.24 4.28
C VAL A 15 -40.23 24.01 2.97
N ALA A 16 -39.29 23.82 2.04
CA ALA A 16 -39.42 24.32 0.68
C ALA A 16 -40.33 23.39 -0.14
N LYS A 17 -41.08 23.97 -1.09
CA LYS A 17 -41.91 23.20 -2.04
C LYS A 17 -41.00 22.35 -2.93
N LYS A 18 -41.06 21.02 -2.77
CA LYS A 18 -40.22 20.08 -3.51
C LYS A 18 -40.67 19.97 -4.98
N ARG A 19 -39.71 19.97 -5.90
CA ARG A 19 -39.92 19.77 -7.34
C ARG A 19 -39.99 18.27 -7.64
N ASN A 20 -40.77 17.90 -8.64
CA ASN A 20 -40.83 16.53 -9.12
C ASN A 20 -40.08 16.42 -10.45
N SER A 21 -38.74 16.44 -10.41
CA SER A 21 -37.93 16.36 -11.62
C SER A 21 -37.98 14.97 -12.29
N PRO A 22 -37.55 14.86 -13.56
CA PRO A 22 -37.50 13.59 -14.28
C PRO A 22 -36.71 12.51 -13.53
N LEU A 23 -37.13 11.26 -13.70
CA LEU A 23 -36.52 10.06 -13.10
C LEU A 23 -34.98 10.05 -13.22
N ARG A 24 -34.46 10.48 -14.36
CA ARG A 24 -33.02 10.55 -14.64
C ARG A 24 -32.26 11.42 -13.63
N LYS A 25 -32.81 12.56 -13.23
CA LYS A 25 -32.19 13.45 -12.23
C LYS A 25 -32.18 12.76 -10.86
N LYS A 26 -33.30 12.17 -10.45
CA LYS A 26 -33.41 11.44 -9.17
C LYS A 26 -32.43 10.27 -9.07
N LEU A 27 -32.32 9.46 -10.13
CA LEU A 27 -31.34 8.37 -10.20
C LEU A 27 -29.89 8.87 -10.17
N SER A 28 -29.61 10.04 -10.77
CA SER A 28 -28.29 10.66 -10.69
C SER A 28 -27.94 11.09 -9.27
N ILE A 29 -28.89 11.64 -8.53
CA ILE A 29 -28.71 12.02 -7.11
C ILE A 29 -28.43 10.78 -6.27
N ILE A 30 -29.23 9.71 -6.44
CA ILE A 30 -29.05 8.43 -5.72
C ILE A 30 -27.65 7.84 -5.97
N LYS A 31 -27.17 7.86 -7.22
CA LYS A 31 -25.82 7.36 -7.55
C LYS A 31 -24.71 8.14 -6.84
N ARG A 32 -24.88 9.46 -6.66
CA ARG A 32 -23.91 10.32 -5.96
C ARG A 32 -23.86 10.02 -4.46
N LEU A 33 -24.96 9.54 -3.86
CA LEU A 33 -24.98 9.13 -2.43
C LEU A 33 -24.03 7.99 -2.10
N LYS A 34 -23.59 7.19 -3.09
CA LYS A 34 -22.64 6.09 -2.89
C LYS A 34 -21.21 6.56 -2.67
N ASN A 35 -20.86 7.78 -3.09
CA ASN A 35 -19.52 8.32 -2.95
C ASN A 35 -19.57 9.84 -2.74
N ILE A 36 -19.77 10.25 -1.48
CA ILE A 36 -19.94 11.66 -1.12
C ILE A 36 -18.56 12.27 -0.87
N GLY A 37 -18.00 12.90 -1.89
CA GLY A 37 -16.78 13.70 -1.77
C GLY A 37 -17.05 15.08 -1.15
N PRO A 38 -16.04 15.72 -0.51
CA PRO A 38 -16.20 17.01 0.18
C PRO A 38 -16.70 18.13 -0.75
N GLU A 39 -16.26 18.15 -2.01
CA GLU A 39 -16.67 19.14 -3.01
C GLU A 39 -18.13 19.00 -3.46
N GLU A 40 -18.71 17.80 -3.32
CA GLU A 40 -20.06 17.51 -3.80
C GLU A 40 -21.14 17.70 -2.74
N VAL A 41 -20.77 17.81 -1.45
CA VAL A 41 -21.69 17.82 -0.31
C VAL A 41 -22.82 18.84 -0.47
N GLU A 42 -22.48 20.11 -0.70
CA GLU A 42 -23.47 21.19 -0.81
C GLU A 42 -24.34 21.04 -2.07
N SER A 43 -23.77 20.55 -3.17
CA SER A 43 -24.52 20.28 -4.38
C SER A 43 -25.55 19.16 -4.17
N ILE A 44 -25.15 18.03 -3.57
CA ILE A 44 -26.04 16.90 -3.31
C ILE A 44 -27.12 17.30 -2.30
N LYS A 45 -26.74 18.00 -1.23
CA LYS A 45 -27.66 18.49 -0.19
C LYS A 45 -28.72 19.42 -0.78
N SER A 46 -28.32 20.35 -1.65
CA SER A 46 -29.25 21.26 -2.35
C SER A 46 -30.18 20.51 -3.32
N ASP A 47 -29.66 19.53 -4.05
CA ASP A 47 -30.45 18.66 -4.91
C ASP A 47 -31.49 17.84 -4.10
N LEU A 48 -31.11 17.25 -2.97
CA LEU A 48 -32.02 16.50 -2.09
C LEU A 48 -33.07 17.37 -1.43
N ALA A 49 -32.72 18.60 -1.05
CA ALA A 49 -33.65 19.54 -0.43
C ALA A 49 -34.70 20.03 -1.44
N SER A 50 -34.32 20.18 -2.71
CA SER A 50 -35.18 20.72 -3.77
C SER A 50 -36.03 19.67 -4.50
N GLU A 51 -35.70 18.38 -4.42
CA GLU A 51 -36.37 17.30 -5.15
C GLU A 51 -37.25 16.41 -4.25
N ASP A 52 -38.38 15.96 -4.78
CA ASP A 52 -39.23 14.96 -4.15
C ASP A 52 -38.65 13.54 -4.35
N MET A 53 -38.07 12.99 -3.28
CA MET A 53 -37.45 11.67 -3.26
C MET A 53 -38.28 10.60 -2.54
N SER A 54 -39.55 10.88 -2.20
CA SER A 54 -40.43 10.00 -1.41
C SER A 54 -40.51 8.56 -1.95
N LYS A 55 -40.55 8.39 -3.27
CA LYS A 55 -40.62 7.08 -3.95
C LYS A 55 -39.30 6.32 -4.03
N PHE A 56 -38.17 6.95 -3.68
CA PHE A 56 -36.83 6.36 -3.80
C PHE A 56 -36.16 6.13 -2.45
N THR A 57 -36.95 6.08 -1.39
CA THR A 57 -36.47 5.99 -0.02
C THR A 57 -35.58 4.76 0.18
N SER A 58 -35.98 3.62 -0.38
CA SER A 58 -35.23 2.36 -0.28
C SER A 58 -33.87 2.43 -0.99
N GLU A 59 -33.86 2.97 -2.21
CA GLU A 59 -32.68 3.09 -3.04
C GLU A 59 -31.68 4.10 -2.46
N MET A 60 -32.18 5.19 -1.86
CA MET A 60 -31.34 6.16 -1.15
C MET A 60 -30.68 5.52 0.06
N VAL A 61 -31.45 4.85 0.92
CA VAL A 61 -30.91 4.16 2.11
C VAL A 61 -29.89 3.10 1.70
N SER A 62 -30.21 2.27 0.71
CA SER A 62 -29.28 1.26 0.19
C SER A 62 -27.99 1.88 -0.34
N SER A 63 -28.07 2.99 -1.08
CA SER A 63 -26.90 3.66 -1.66
C SER A 63 -26.00 4.29 -0.58
N LEU A 64 -26.59 4.87 0.46
CA LEU A 64 -25.86 5.43 1.60
C LEU A 64 -25.13 4.35 2.40
N LEU A 65 -25.79 3.22 2.68
CA LEU A 65 -25.21 2.12 3.45
C LEU A 65 -24.14 1.33 2.68
N LEU A 66 -24.14 1.43 1.35
CA LEU A 66 -23.09 0.87 0.47
C LEU A 66 -21.97 1.88 0.16
N GLY A 67 -21.98 3.04 0.81
CA GLY A 67 -21.00 4.10 0.61
C GLY A 67 -19.60 3.71 1.08
N ARG A 68 -18.57 4.28 0.45
CA ARG A 68 -17.17 4.15 0.90
C ARG A 68 -16.87 5.26 1.89
N VAL A 69 -16.92 4.94 3.18
CA VAL A 69 -16.65 5.87 4.28
C VAL A 69 -15.38 5.40 4.98
N GLN A 70 -14.31 6.18 4.90
CA GLN A 70 -13.00 5.78 5.43
C GLN A 70 -12.55 6.66 6.59
N SER A 71 -13.00 7.91 6.65
CA SER A 71 -12.57 8.89 7.66
C SER A 71 -13.72 9.44 8.50
N GLY A 72 -13.39 10.10 9.62
CA GLY A 72 -14.38 10.84 10.40
C GLY A 72 -15.05 11.96 9.60
N ASP A 73 -14.33 12.61 8.68
CA ASP A 73 -14.91 13.66 7.84
C ASP A 73 -15.87 13.12 6.78
N ASP A 74 -15.64 11.90 6.28
CA ASP A 74 -16.60 11.21 5.41
C ASP A 74 -17.92 10.97 6.15
N ILE A 75 -17.88 10.57 7.42
CA ILE A 75 -19.08 10.39 8.26
C ILE A 75 -19.85 11.70 8.36
N LYS A 76 -19.15 12.81 8.66
CA LYS A 76 -19.75 14.14 8.73
C LYS A 76 -20.38 14.54 7.39
N ASN A 77 -19.72 14.25 6.27
CA ASN A 77 -20.23 14.52 4.92
C ASN A 77 -21.52 13.74 4.63
N VAL A 78 -21.58 12.45 5.02
CA VAL A 78 -22.80 11.65 4.92
C VAL A 78 -23.92 12.28 5.75
N VAL A 79 -23.66 12.66 7.01
CA VAL A 79 -24.64 13.33 7.89
C VAL A 79 -25.13 14.64 7.28
N ARG A 80 -24.23 15.49 6.78
CA ARG A 80 -24.56 16.77 6.11
C ARG A 80 -25.51 16.56 4.94
N VAL A 81 -25.23 15.58 4.09
CA VAL A 81 -26.09 15.25 2.95
C VAL A 81 -27.44 14.72 3.41
N THR A 82 -27.46 13.78 4.37
CA THR A 82 -28.72 13.18 4.84
C THR A 82 -29.57 14.08 5.71
N SER A 83 -28.99 15.14 6.28
CA SER A 83 -29.73 16.17 7.01
C SER A 83 -30.88 16.75 6.17
N ALA A 84 -30.68 16.95 4.86
CA ALA A 84 -31.70 17.46 3.93
C ALA A 84 -32.94 16.56 3.83
N LEU A 85 -32.85 15.30 4.27
CA LEU A 85 -33.93 14.31 4.22
C LEU A 85 -34.53 14.00 5.60
N VAL A 86 -34.05 14.61 6.69
CA VAL A 86 -34.54 14.33 8.05
C VAL A 86 -36.02 14.71 8.22
N VAL A 87 -36.51 15.69 7.46
CA VAL A 87 -37.94 16.05 7.42
C VAL A 87 -38.82 14.97 6.78
N CYS A 88 -38.24 13.99 6.07
CA CYS A 88 -38.97 12.90 5.45
C CYS A 88 -39.05 11.71 6.42
N ASN A 89 -40.17 11.59 7.15
CA ASN A 89 -40.39 10.55 8.15
C ASN A 89 -40.15 9.13 7.63
N ASP A 90 -40.58 8.80 6.41
CA ASP A 90 -40.40 7.47 5.84
C ASP A 90 -38.91 7.15 5.62
N PHE A 91 -38.14 8.14 5.17
CA PHE A 91 -36.69 8.00 5.03
C PHE A 91 -36.01 7.80 6.36
N VAL A 92 -36.33 8.62 7.35
CA VAL A 92 -35.75 8.47 8.70
C VAL A 92 -36.09 7.11 9.29
N LYS A 93 -37.35 6.68 9.21
CA LYS A 93 -37.79 5.36 9.71
C LYS A 93 -37.04 4.23 9.03
N GLN A 94 -36.91 4.27 7.70
CA GLN A 94 -36.22 3.22 6.95
C GLN A 94 -34.71 3.21 7.23
N LEU A 95 -34.06 4.38 7.22
CA LEU A 95 -32.64 4.53 7.51
C LEU A 95 -32.29 4.00 8.92
N MET A 96 -33.02 4.46 9.94
CA MET A 96 -32.77 4.05 11.32
C MET A 96 -33.09 2.57 11.55
N SER A 97 -34.09 2.02 10.84
CA SER A 97 -34.39 0.58 10.86
C SER A 97 -33.23 -0.25 10.27
N GLU A 98 -32.71 0.13 9.11
CA GLU A 98 -31.61 -0.59 8.45
C GLU A 98 -30.28 -0.45 9.19
N LEU A 99 -29.93 0.76 9.66
CA LEU A 99 -28.77 0.96 10.54
C LEU A 99 -28.91 0.14 11.83
N GLY A 100 -30.09 0.17 12.45
CA GLY A 100 -30.38 -0.63 13.64
C GLY A 100 -30.25 -2.14 13.38
N LYS A 101 -30.67 -2.64 12.21
CA LYS A 101 -30.47 -4.05 11.82
C LYS A 101 -28.99 -4.38 11.63
N ALA A 102 -28.22 -3.51 11.00
CA ALA A 102 -26.78 -3.70 10.80
C ALA A 102 -26.04 -3.75 12.14
N ILE A 103 -26.36 -2.85 13.06
CA ILE A 103 -25.75 -2.78 14.40
C ILE A 103 -26.20 -3.96 15.28
N ARG A 104 -27.48 -4.37 15.23
CA ARG A 104 -27.98 -5.54 15.99
C ARG A 104 -27.33 -6.87 15.60
N ARG A 105 -26.80 -6.98 14.37
CA ARG A 105 -26.09 -8.17 13.90
C ARG A 105 -24.65 -8.27 14.43
N GLY A 106 -24.17 -7.26 15.15
CA GLY A 106 -22.78 -7.18 15.58
C GLY A 106 -21.90 -6.51 14.53
N ILE A 107 -21.06 -5.55 14.97
CA ILE A 107 -20.04 -4.94 14.13
C ILE A 107 -18.68 -5.55 14.49
N HIS A 108 -18.21 -6.46 13.65
CA HIS A 108 -16.92 -7.15 13.79
C HIS A 108 -15.82 -6.54 12.91
N ASP A 109 -16.21 -5.98 11.77
CA ASP A 109 -15.30 -5.40 10.78
C ASP A 109 -14.90 -3.97 11.19
N ILE A 110 -13.58 -3.73 11.27
CA ILE A 110 -13.02 -2.45 11.65
C ILE A 110 -13.45 -1.33 10.69
N GLU A 111 -13.62 -1.63 9.40
CA GLU A 111 -14.05 -0.68 8.37
C GLU A 111 -15.53 -0.30 8.49
N LYS A 112 -16.29 -0.95 9.38
CA LYS A 112 -17.71 -0.66 9.62
C LYS A 112 -17.98 0.14 10.89
N TYR A 113 -16.94 0.62 11.58
CA TYR A 113 -17.08 1.48 12.77
C TYR A 113 -17.89 2.77 12.49
N TRP A 114 -17.95 3.20 11.23
CA TRP A 114 -18.69 4.40 10.82
C TRP A 114 -20.22 4.23 10.89
N LEU A 115 -20.75 3.00 10.81
CA LEU A 115 -22.20 2.75 10.89
C LEU A 115 -22.80 3.14 12.25
N PRO A 116 -22.23 2.72 13.41
CA PRO A 116 -22.70 3.19 14.70
C PRO A 116 -22.42 4.69 14.93
N ALA A 117 -21.32 5.24 14.41
CA ALA A 117 -21.06 6.68 14.45
C ALA A 117 -22.12 7.49 13.69
N TYR A 118 -22.46 7.02 12.48
CA TYR A 118 -23.50 7.63 11.65
C TYR A 118 -24.88 7.52 12.29
N PHE A 119 -25.22 6.34 12.85
CA PHE A 119 -26.45 6.15 13.61
C PHE A 119 -26.55 7.10 14.81
N PHE A 120 -25.45 7.28 15.54
CA PHE A 120 -25.37 8.19 16.69
C PHE A 120 -25.64 9.64 16.29
N ASP A 121 -24.94 10.15 15.27
CA ASP A 121 -25.12 11.53 14.81
C ASP A 121 -26.52 11.77 14.22
N MET A 122 -27.08 10.79 13.50
CA MET A 122 -28.45 10.87 13.00
C MET A 122 -29.47 10.87 14.14
N GLN A 123 -29.29 10.04 15.17
CA GLN A 123 -30.17 10.01 16.33
C GLN A 123 -30.16 11.38 17.04
N ILE A 124 -28.99 11.98 17.24
CA ILE A 124 -28.86 13.34 17.82
C ILE A 124 -29.56 14.37 16.95
N LEU A 125 -29.36 14.32 15.63
CA LEU A 125 -29.99 15.24 14.69
C LEU A 125 -31.53 15.13 14.76
N ILE A 126 -32.07 13.90 14.77
CA ILE A 126 -33.51 13.63 14.84
C ILE A 126 -34.08 14.07 16.20
N GLN A 127 -33.44 13.71 17.31
CA GLN A 127 -33.89 14.08 18.66
C GLN A 127 -33.96 15.60 18.83
N ARG A 128 -32.97 16.33 18.31
CA ARG A 128 -32.96 17.79 18.30
C ARG A 128 -34.08 18.37 17.45
N THR A 129 -34.36 17.82 16.26
CA THR A 129 -35.53 18.26 15.47
C THR A 129 -36.87 18.01 16.16
N ALA A 130 -36.93 16.99 17.03
CA ALA A 130 -38.12 16.64 17.82
C ALA A 130 -38.21 17.36 19.18
N GLY A 131 -37.22 18.19 19.53
CA GLY A 131 -37.17 18.89 20.84
C GLY A 131 -36.97 17.95 22.04
N ARG A 132 -36.43 16.73 21.83
CA ARG A 132 -36.14 15.76 22.90
C ARG A 132 -34.65 15.74 23.19
N ASP A 133 -34.28 15.77 24.45
CA ASP A 133 -32.91 15.57 24.90
C ASP A 133 -32.85 14.25 25.67
N GLU A 134 -32.76 13.15 24.93
CA GLU A 134 -32.56 11.84 25.53
C GLU A 134 -31.06 11.64 25.85
N GLY A 135 -30.77 10.92 26.93
CA GLY A 135 -29.41 10.76 27.43
C GLY A 135 -28.48 10.10 26.41
N LYS A 136 -27.59 10.90 25.79
CA LYS A 136 -26.53 10.43 24.88
C LYS A 136 -25.72 9.27 25.47
N GLY A 137 -25.46 9.29 26.78
CA GLY A 137 -24.73 8.22 27.48
C GLY A 137 -25.41 6.85 27.39
N GLY A 138 -26.74 6.79 27.45
CA GLY A 138 -27.47 5.52 27.27
C GLY A 138 -27.27 4.95 25.87
N LEU A 139 -27.29 5.82 24.86
CA LEU A 139 -27.09 5.43 23.47
C LEU A 139 -25.65 4.94 23.20
N ILE A 140 -24.64 5.62 23.74
CA ILE A 140 -23.23 5.20 23.62
C ILE A 140 -23.07 3.80 24.22
N ARG A 141 -23.64 3.56 25.39
CA ARG A 141 -23.61 2.27 26.07
C ARG A 141 -24.24 1.16 25.23
N ASP A 142 -25.45 1.40 24.72
CA ASP A 142 -26.20 0.44 23.93
C ASP A 142 -25.52 0.08 22.61
N LEU A 143 -24.83 1.05 22.00
CA LEU A 143 -24.03 0.84 20.79
C LEU A 143 -22.75 0.06 21.11
N CYS A 144 -22.00 0.44 22.15
CA CYS A 144 -20.77 -0.26 22.53
C CYS A 144 -21.01 -1.75 22.83
N ASN A 145 -22.14 -2.08 23.45
CA ASN A 145 -22.52 -3.48 23.73
C ASN A 145 -22.76 -4.33 22.47
N LYS A 146 -22.86 -3.72 21.28
CA LYS A 146 -23.12 -4.38 19.99
C LYS A 146 -21.95 -4.30 19.02
N ILE A 147 -20.83 -3.73 19.43
CA ILE A 147 -19.63 -3.51 18.61
C ILE A 147 -18.45 -4.25 19.25
N ASP A 148 -17.69 -4.99 18.45
CA ASP A 148 -16.47 -5.66 18.92
C ASP A 148 -15.38 -4.65 19.31
N GLU A 149 -14.41 -5.08 20.10
CA GLU A 149 -13.39 -4.21 20.69
C GLU A 149 -12.67 -3.31 19.67
N ARG A 150 -12.21 -3.87 18.54
CA ARG A 150 -11.46 -3.13 17.51
C ARG A 150 -12.29 -2.00 16.86
N PRO A 151 -13.46 -2.25 16.25
CA PRO A 151 -14.31 -1.17 15.74
C PRO A 151 -14.85 -0.25 16.86
N ARG A 152 -15.03 -0.76 18.09
CA ARG A 152 -15.49 0.04 19.24
C ARG A 152 -14.47 1.13 19.59
N ILE A 153 -13.18 0.85 19.53
CA ILE A 153 -12.12 1.85 19.74
C ILE A 153 -12.23 3.01 18.74
N LEU A 154 -12.38 2.71 17.46
CA LEU A 154 -12.52 3.75 16.43
C LEU A 154 -13.82 4.55 16.59
N PHE A 155 -14.92 3.90 16.97
CA PHE A 155 -16.18 4.56 17.30
C PHE A 155 -16.04 5.51 18.50
N LEU A 156 -15.42 5.05 19.60
CA LEU A 156 -15.20 5.87 20.79
C LEU A 156 -14.24 7.04 20.51
N ALA A 157 -13.20 6.83 19.70
CA ALA A 157 -12.29 7.89 19.31
C ALA A 157 -13.00 8.96 18.46
N TYR A 158 -13.87 8.54 17.52
CA TYR A 158 -14.73 9.45 16.78
C TYR A 158 -15.61 10.28 17.71
N LEU A 159 -16.23 9.66 18.72
CA LEU A 159 -17.06 10.37 19.68
C LEU A 159 -16.24 11.35 20.53
N ALA A 160 -15.07 10.95 21.02
CA ALA A 160 -14.20 11.78 21.85
C ALA A 160 -13.72 13.04 21.11
N GLU A 161 -13.45 12.92 19.82
CA GLU A 161 -13.04 14.04 18.97
C GLU A 161 -14.19 15.02 18.72
N ASN A 162 -15.40 14.50 18.48
CA ASN A 162 -16.50 15.28 17.89
C ASN A 162 -17.62 15.66 18.88
N HIS A 163 -17.74 14.98 20.04
CA HIS A 163 -18.75 15.22 21.07
C HIS A 163 -18.07 15.51 22.41
N LYS A 164 -18.16 16.76 22.86
CA LYS A 164 -17.38 17.28 24.00
C LYS A 164 -18.22 17.51 25.25
N ASP A 165 -19.51 17.16 25.20
CA ASP A 165 -20.38 17.24 26.37
C ASP A 165 -19.96 16.27 27.48
N GLU A 166 -20.21 16.66 28.73
CA GLU A 166 -19.75 15.95 29.91
C GLU A 166 -20.33 14.52 30.00
N ALA A 167 -21.61 14.34 29.65
CA ALA A 167 -22.27 13.05 29.69
C ALA A 167 -21.64 12.05 28.70
N SER A 168 -21.33 12.50 27.48
CA SER A 168 -20.62 11.70 26.48
C SER A 168 -19.20 11.37 26.93
N ARG A 169 -18.45 12.35 27.48
CA ARG A 169 -17.09 12.11 27.98
C ARG A 169 -17.03 11.08 29.10
N VAL A 170 -17.93 11.19 30.08
CA VAL A 170 -18.04 10.23 31.18
C VAL A 170 -18.32 8.82 30.66
N GLU A 171 -19.28 8.67 29.74
CA GLU A 171 -19.59 7.34 29.20
C GLU A 171 -18.47 6.81 28.28
N ILE A 172 -17.83 7.64 27.46
CA ILE A 172 -16.66 7.24 26.66
C ILE A 172 -15.54 6.73 27.58
N GLY A 173 -15.25 7.44 28.68
CA GLY A 173 -14.28 6.99 29.67
C GLY A 173 -14.68 5.67 30.35
N ASN A 174 -15.97 5.48 30.64
CA ASN A 174 -16.48 4.21 31.19
C ASN A 174 -16.34 3.04 30.21
N GLN A 175 -16.61 3.26 28.92
CA GLN A 175 -16.52 2.23 27.89
C GLN A 175 -15.06 1.96 27.50
N SER A 176 -14.21 2.97 27.48
CA SER A 176 -12.77 2.81 27.21
C SER A 176 -12.09 1.99 28.30
N ARG A 177 -12.43 2.21 29.58
CA ARG A 177 -11.92 1.39 30.70
C ARG A 177 -12.38 -0.07 30.68
N LYS A 178 -13.50 -0.38 30.02
CA LYS A 178 -13.95 -1.76 29.81
C LYS A 178 -13.16 -2.46 28.71
N ILE A 179 -12.53 -1.70 27.82
CA ILE A 179 -11.61 -2.24 26.82
C ILE A 179 -10.28 -2.43 27.55
N GLY A 180 -9.86 -3.68 27.72
CA GLY A 180 -8.58 -4.00 28.35
C GLY A 180 -7.39 -3.54 27.50
N SER A 181 -6.19 -4.06 27.82
CA SER A 181 -5.01 -3.80 26.99
C SER A 181 -5.23 -4.29 25.55
N LEU A 182 -4.95 -3.44 24.58
CA LEU A 182 -5.11 -3.76 23.17
C LEU A 182 -3.80 -4.36 22.62
N ALA A 183 -3.86 -5.61 22.21
CA ALA A 183 -2.80 -6.25 21.41
C ALA A 183 -3.02 -5.90 19.93
N ILE A 184 -2.16 -5.05 19.36
CA ILE A 184 -2.23 -4.68 17.95
C ILE A 184 -1.28 -5.57 17.14
N ASP A 185 -1.81 -6.15 16.06
CA ASP A 185 -1.00 -6.73 15.01
C ASP A 185 -0.56 -5.59 14.07
N ASP A 186 0.73 -5.55 13.71
CA ASP A 186 1.58 -4.56 12.98
C ASP A 186 1.00 -3.73 11.79
N SER A 187 -0.31 -3.73 11.53
CA SER A 187 -0.92 -3.28 10.28
C SER A 187 -1.92 -2.11 10.39
N SER A 188 -2.23 -1.58 11.58
CA SER A 188 -3.20 -0.48 11.72
C SER A 188 -2.75 0.62 12.67
N ASP A 189 -1.87 1.50 12.19
CA ASP A 189 -1.45 2.74 12.87
C ASP A 189 -2.65 3.55 13.38
N ARG A 190 -3.74 3.55 12.63
CA ARG A 190 -4.99 4.23 12.97
C ARG A 190 -5.63 3.72 14.26
N LEU A 191 -5.65 2.41 14.48
CA LEU A 191 -6.21 1.80 15.68
C LEU A 191 -5.33 2.09 16.91
N ALA A 192 -4.01 2.09 16.72
CA ALA A 192 -3.05 2.41 17.78
C ALA A 192 -3.20 3.87 18.24
N VAL A 193 -3.28 4.81 17.30
CA VAL A 193 -3.49 6.24 17.59
C VAL A 193 -4.83 6.43 18.31
N ALA A 194 -5.90 5.79 17.83
CA ALA A 194 -7.21 5.87 18.46
C ALA A 194 -7.21 5.31 19.90
N GLY A 195 -6.60 4.14 20.11
CA GLY A 195 -6.46 3.52 21.43
C GLY A 195 -5.72 4.43 22.43
N ARG A 196 -4.57 4.98 22.01
CA ARG A 196 -3.80 5.92 22.85
C ARG A 196 -4.59 7.18 23.20
N SER A 197 -5.35 7.72 22.24
CA SER A 197 -6.18 8.92 22.50
C SER A 197 -7.30 8.68 23.53
N LEU A 198 -7.70 7.43 23.73
CA LEU A 198 -8.70 7.02 24.71
C LEU A 198 -8.10 6.55 26.05
N GLY A 199 -6.76 6.61 26.20
CA GLY A 199 -6.06 6.10 27.38
C GLY A 199 -6.06 4.57 27.49
N ILE A 200 -6.27 3.86 26.38
CA ILE A 200 -6.20 2.40 26.33
C ILE A 200 -4.73 2.00 26.19
N GLU A 201 -4.26 1.10 27.05
CA GLU A 201 -2.91 0.56 26.99
C GLU A 201 -2.75 -0.24 25.70
N VAL A 202 -2.02 0.33 24.74
CA VAL A 202 -1.67 -0.35 23.49
C VAL A 202 -0.39 -1.12 23.77
N ARG A 203 -0.52 -2.44 23.91
CA ARG A 203 0.64 -3.33 23.92
C ARG A 203 0.94 -3.66 22.47
N ASP A 204 2.03 -3.11 21.97
CA ASP A 204 2.71 -3.73 20.84
C ASP A 204 2.93 -5.19 21.28
N ARG A 205 2.42 -6.17 20.53
CA ARG A 205 2.77 -7.56 20.82
C ARG A 205 4.29 -7.63 20.74
N GLY A 206 4.93 -7.62 21.90
CA GLY A 206 6.33 -7.96 22.05
C GLY A 206 6.56 -9.21 21.24
N GLY A 207 7.60 -9.18 20.41
CA GLY A 207 7.94 -10.19 19.41
C GLY A 207 8.03 -11.59 19.99
N GLY A 208 6.88 -12.26 20.10
CA GLY A 208 6.77 -13.64 20.55
C GLY A 208 6.96 -14.58 19.37
N PHE A 209 8.22 -15.00 19.18
CA PHE A 209 8.73 -16.30 18.72
C PHE A 209 8.21 -16.98 17.44
N ASN A 210 6.98 -16.73 16.95
CA ASN A 210 6.48 -17.37 15.72
C ASN A 210 6.87 -16.63 14.43
N LYS A 211 7.63 -15.54 14.53
CA LYS A 211 8.23 -14.84 13.38
C LYS A 211 9.75 -15.04 13.28
N ILE A 212 10.36 -15.70 14.27
CA ILE A 212 11.82 -15.89 14.36
C ILE A 212 12.32 -16.90 13.30
N ILE A 213 11.51 -17.90 12.93
CA ILE A 213 11.94 -18.94 11.98
C ILE A 213 12.04 -18.43 10.53
N GLY A 214 11.46 -17.27 10.20
CA GLY A 214 11.47 -16.73 8.83
C GLY A 214 12.42 -15.55 8.58
N VAL A 215 12.91 -14.88 9.62
CA VAL A 215 13.60 -13.58 9.48
C VAL A 215 15.07 -13.65 9.87
N GLU A 216 15.48 -14.52 10.79
CA GLU A 216 16.90 -14.68 11.14
C GLU A 216 17.74 -15.19 9.97
N ASP A 217 17.15 -16.04 9.12
CA ASP A 217 17.82 -16.56 7.94
C ASP A 217 18.09 -15.46 6.89
N GLU A 218 17.18 -14.48 6.74
CA GLU A 218 17.39 -13.32 5.87
C GLU A 218 18.31 -12.26 6.50
N GLU A 219 18.23 -12.02 7.82
CA GLU A 219 19.11 -11.08 8.53
C GLU A 219 20.56 -11.57 8.52
N PHE A 220 20.82 -12.83 8.87
CA PHE A 220 22.16 -13.42 8.84
C PHE A 220 22.75 -13.47 7.43
N ARG A 221 21.95 -13.80 6.41
CA ARG A 221 22.39 -13.78 4.99
C ARG A 221 22.65 -12.36 4.47
N TYR A 222 21.92 -11.37 4.98
CA TYR A 222 22.12 -9.95 4.67
C TYR A 222 23.30 -9.31 5.40
N TYR A 223 23.68 -9.80 6.60
CA TYR A 223 24.89 -9.39 7.32
C TYR A 223 26.17 -10.05 6.77
N THR A 224 26.08 -11.26 6.20
CA THR A 224 27.24 -12.02 5.67
C THR A 224 27.53 -11.78 4.19
N GLY A 225 26.76 -10.92 3.50
CA GLY A 225 26.97 -10.64 2.07
C GLY A 225 26.54 -11.80 1.14
N ARG A 226 25.75 -12.76 1.64
CA ARG A 226 25.19 -13.86 0.84
C ARG A 226 23.85 -13.46 0.22
N THR A 227 23.77 -12.36 -0.55
CA THR A 227 22.59 -12.02 -1.37
C THR A 227 22.60 -12.76 -2.72
N GLY A 228 23.18 -13.96 -2.74
CA GLY A 228 23.42 -14.74 -3.94
C GLY A 228 23.01 -16.20 -3.80
N SER A 229 21.81 -16.50 -3.31
CA SER A 229 21.18 -17.79 -3.59
C SER A 229 19.67 -17.78 -3.32
N LEU A 230 18.89 -17.80 -4.42
CA LEU A 230 17.58 -18.41 -4.57
C LEU A 230 16.82 -18.76 -3.26
N GLU A 231 15.90 -17.90 -2.82
CA GLU A 231 14.62 -18.43 -2.32
C GLU A 231 13.82 -18.91 -3.54
N CYS A 232 14.26 -20.02 -4.12
CA CYS A 232 13.47 -20.73 -5.11
C CYS A 232 12.33 -21.40 -4.38
N TYR A 233 11.10 -21.11 -4.81
CA TYR A 233 9.93 -21.92 -4.51
C TYR A 233 10.26 -23.41 -4.74
N ASP A 234 10.16 -24.19 -3.67
CA ASP A 234 10.61 -25.59 -3.57
C ASP A 234 9.66 -26.61 -4.23
N GLY A 235 8.53 -26.15 -4.77
CA GLY A 235 7.57 -26.99 -5.49
C GLY A 235 6.47 -27.62 -4.62
N GLY A 236 6.29 -27.18 -3.37
CA GLY A 236 5.32 -27.78 -2.44
C GLY A 236 3.94 -27.12 -2.31
N LEU A 237 3.65 -25.99 -2.97
CA LEU A 237 2.42 -25.24 -2.72
C LEU A 237 1.18 -25.90 -3.36
N ASP A 238 0.13 -26.06 -2.56
CA ASP A 238 -1.20 -26.43 -3.06
C ASP A 238 -1.77 -25.31 -3.97
N VAL A 239 -2.70 -25.69 -4.84
CA VAL A 239 -3.47 -24.87 -5.75
C VAL A 239 -4.05 -23.63 -5.04
N ARG A 240 -4.51 -23.74 -3.78
CA ARG A 240 -4.99 -22.58 -2.98
C ARG A 240 -3.87 -21.64 -2.54
N GLU A 241 -2.69 -22.16 -2.27
CA GLU A 241 -1.56 -21.39 -1.79
C GLU A 241 -0.89 -20.64 -2.95
N ILE A 242 -0.85 -21.24 -4.15
CA ILE A 242 -0.43 -20.57 -5.39
C ILE A 242 -1.29 -19.31 -5.61
N ARG A 243 -2.61 -19.40 -5.42
CA ARG A 243 -3.51 -18.24 -5.52
C ARG A 243 -3.12 -17.13 -4.54
N SER A 244 -2.90 -17.48 -3.27
CA SER A 244 -2.51 -16.53 -2.23
C SER A 244 -1.14 -15.92 -2.48
N TYR A 245 -0.20 -16.72 -2.99
CA TYR A 245 1.15 -16.29 -3.35
C TYR A 245 1.13 -15.25 -4.47
N ILE A 246 0.36 -15.49 -5.55
CA ILE A 246 0.22 -14.54 -6.66
C ILE A 246 -0.37 -13.21 -6.18
N ILE A 247 -1.38 -13.25 -5.30
CA ILE A 247 -1.99 -12.04 -4.75
C ILE A 247 -0.97 -11.27 -3.90
N ARG A 248 -0.26 -11.96 -2.99
CA ARG A 248 0.72 -11.38 -2.07
C ARG A 248 1.94 -10.79 -2.78
N HIS A 249 2.39 -11.42 -3.86
CA HIS A 249 3.62 -11.07 -4.58
C HIS A 249 3.36 -10.48 -5.98
N SER A 250 2.17 -9.92 -6.23
CA SER A 250 1.77 -9.39 -7.54
C SER A 250 2.70 -8.29 -8.10
N GLY A 251 3.41 -7.56 -7.22
CA GLY A 251 4.41 -6.54 -7.58
C GLY A 251 5.87 -7.02 -7.63
N ASP A 252 6.15 -8.29 -7.29
CA ASP A 252 7.51 -8.84 -7.22
C ASP A 252 7.79 -9.74 -8.44
N ALA A 253 8.49 -9.17 -9.42
CA ALA A 253 8.76 -9.84 -10.69
C ALA A 253 9.60 -11.12 -10.54
N GLU A 254 10.52 -11.15 -9.58
CA GLU A 254 11.46 -12.26 -9.41
C GLU A 254 10.78 -13.46 -8.76
N LYS A 255 9.98 -13.20 -7.72
CA LYS A 255 9.17 -14.24 -7.06
C LYS A 255 8.14 -14.85 -8.00
N LEU A 256 7.52 -14.05 -8.86
CA LEU A 256 6.59 -14.55 -9.88
C LEU A 256 7.30 -15.37 -10.96
N ASP A 257 8.51 -14.99 -11.36
CA ASP A 257 9.30 -15.77 -12.30
C ASP A 257 9.74 -17.12 -11.69
N ALA A 258 10.16 -17.13 -10.43
CA ALA A 258 10.48 -18.36 -9.69
C ALA A 258 9.28 -19.30 -9.58
N LEU A 259 8.12 -18.76 -9.18
CA LEU A 259 6.85 -19.49 -9.14
C LEU A 259 6.52 -20.11 -10.51
N SER A 260 6.64 -19.31 -11.58
CA SER A 260 6.29 -19.76 -12.93
C SER A 260 7.17 -20.93 -13.43
N LYS A 261 8.45 -20.97 -13.05
CA LYS A 261 9.36 -22.07 -13.39
C LYS A 261 8.95 -23.38 -12.72
N SER A 262 8.51 -23.32 -11.47
CA SER A 262 8.07 -24.51 -10.74
C SER A 262 6.70 -25.00 -11.23
N ILE A 263 5.75 -24.08 -11.44
CA ILE A 263 4.42 -24.38 -11.98
C ILE A 263 4.50 -24.98 -13.39
N ARG A 264 5.50 -24.59 -14.19
CA ARG A 264 5.69 -25.12 -15.55
C ARG A 264 5.79 -26.64 -15.59
N ASN A 265 6.31 -27.28 -14.53
CA ASN A 265 6.50 -28.73 -14.48
C ASN A 265 5.55 -29.45 -13.51
N ALA A 266 4.58 -28.75 -12.91
CA ALA A 266 3.66 -29.33 -11.94
C ALA A 266 2.60 -30.23 -12.61
N ASN A 267 2.22 -31.33 -11.95
CA ASN A 267 1.20 -32.29 -12.45
C ASN A 267 -0.24 -31.69 -12.50
N GLY A 268 -0.46 -30.47 -12.00
CA GLY A 268 -1.76 -29.78 -11.89
C GLY A 268 -1.96 -28.58 -12.83
N GLN A 269 -1.26 -28.48 -13.97
CA GLN A 269 -1.31 -27.29 -14.85
C GLN A 269 -2.73 -26.79 -15.21
N ARG A 270 -3.71 -27.70 -15.40
CA ARG A 270 -5.09 -27.31 -15.74
C ARG A 270 -5.78 -26.53 -14.62
N GLU A 271 -5.60 -26.96 -13.38
CA GLU A 271 -6.20 -26.32 -12.21
C GLU A 271 -5.54 -24.95 -11.96
N ILE A 272 -4.24 -24.88 -12.16
CA ILE A 272 -3.47 -23.63 -12.04
C ILE A 272 -3.94 -22.62 -13.10
N VAL A 273 -4.10 -23.06 -14.36
CA VAL A 273 -4.67 -22.21 -15.41
C VAL A 273 -6.09 -21.77 -15.04
N SER A 274 -6.91 -22.64 -14.47
CA SER A 274 -8.25 -22.28 -13.99
C SER A 274 -8.21 -21.17 -12.94
N ILE A 275 -7.28 -21.22 -11.97
CA ILE A 275 -7.09 -20.12 -11.01
C ILE A 275 -6.65 -18.84 -11.70
N LEU A 276 -5.67 -18.90 -12.59
CA LEU A 276 -5.20 -17.73 -13.31
C LEU A 276 -6.35 -17.07 -14.09
N MET A 277 -7.24 -17.89 -14.69
CA MET A 277 -8.43 -17.40 -15.36
C MET A 277 -9.49 -16.83 -14.40
N GLN A 278 -9.58 -17.30 -13.15
CA GLN A 278 -10.43 -16.67 -12.13
C GLN A 278 -9.85 -15.34 -11.65
N LEU A 279 -8.52 -15.26 -11.50
CA LEU A 279 -7.84 -14.04 -11.06
C LEU A 279 -7.82 -12.94 -12.12
N LYS A 280 -7.97 -13.27 -13.41
CA LYS A 280 -8.00 -12.30 -14.52
C LYS A 280 -9.10 -11.24 -14.37
N LEU A 281 -10.16 -11.54 -13.62
CA LEU A 281 -11.24 -10.59 -13.33
C LEU A 281 -10.77 -9.39 -12.50
N ASN A 282 -9.61 -9.48 -11.84
CA ASN A 282 -8.97 -8.35 -11.18
C ASN A 282 -7.94 -7.69 -12.12
N PRO A 283 -8.19 -6.47 -12.62
CA PRO A 283 -7.28 -5.78 -13.53
C PRO A 283 -5.85 -5.60 -12.99
N ASN A 284 -5.68 -5.51 -11.67
CA ASN A 284 -4.38 -5.31 -11.02
C ASN A 284 -3.46 -6.54 -11.11
N LEU A 285 -4.02 -7.72 -11.39
CA LEU A 285 -3.27 -8.97 -11.48
C LEU A 285 -2.97 -9.37 -12.93
N ILE A 286 -3.49 -8.65 -13.93
CA ILE A 286 -3.38 -9.02 -15.35
C ILE A 286 -1.91 -9.13 -15.78
N THR A 287 -1.05 -8.19 -15.38
CA THR A 287 0.38 -8.20 -15.71
C THR A 287 1.11 -9.36 -15.05
N SER A 288 0.82 -9.64 -13.77
CA SER A 288 1.36 -10.77 -13.03
C SER A 288 0.95 -12.10 -13.67
N ILE A 289 -0.32 -12.24 -14.05
CA ILE A 289 -0.86 -13.42 -14.72
C ILE A 289 -0.19 -13.62 -16.09
N ALA A 290 -0.11 -12.57 -16.90
CA ALA A 290 0.52 -12.62 -18.21
C ALA A 290 2.00 -13.05 -18.13
N ARG A 291 2.73 -12.56 -17.11
CA ARG A 291 4.12 -12.94 -16.85
C ARG A 291 4.25 -14.42 -16.51
N ILE A 292 3.40 -14.95 -15.62
CA ILE A 292 3.38 -16.38 -15.28
C ILE A 292 3.06 -17.20 -16.54
N LEU A 293 2.00 -16.83 -17.28
CA LEU A 293 1.56 -17.55 -18.47
C LEU A 293 2.64 -17.64 -19.53
N LYS A 294 3.34 -16.53 -19.83
CA LYS A 294 4.48 -16.52 -20.78
C LYS A 294 5.50 -17.61 -20.44
N ASN A 295 5.84 -17.75 -19.16
CA ASN A 295 6.84 -18.72 -18.71
C ASN A 295 6.32 -20.18 -18.70
N MET A 296 5.00 -20.40 -18.86
CA MET A 296 4.39 -21.73 -19.02
C MET A 296 4.43 -22.26 -20.48
N GLY A 297 5.02 -21.50 -21.42
CA GLY A 297 5.29 -21.97 -22.79
C GLY A 297 4.04 -22.33 -23.58
N ALA A 298 3.91 -23.59 -24.04
CA ALA A 298 2.80 -24.03 -24.90
C ALA A 298 1.41 -23.83 -24.27
N VAL A 299 1.32 -23.78 -22.93
CA VAL A 299 0.07 -23.47 -22.22
C VAL A 299 -0.38 -22.04 -22.50
N ALA A 300 0.55 -21.09 -22.58
CA ALA A 300 0.27 -19.69 -22.88
C ALA A 300 -0.53 -19.53 -24.18
N LYS A 301 -0.06 -20.20 -25.24
CA LYS A 301 -0.71 -20.20 -26.55
C LYS A 301 -2.12 -20.78 -26.51
N LYS A 302 -2.32 -21.89 -25.79
CA LYS A 302 -3.65 -22.50 -25.61
C LYS A 302 -4.61 -21.56 -24.90
N VAL A 303 -4.14 -20.86 -23.86
CA VAL A 303 -4.93 -19.86 -23.14
C VAL A 303 -5.29 -18.71 -24.08
N VAL A 304 -4.32 -18.14 -24.80
CA VAL A 304 -4.55 -17.07 -25.79
C VAL A 304 -5.61 -17.48 -26.82
N THR A 305 -5.51 -18.68 -27.40
CA THR A 305 -6.50 -19.18 -28.37
C THR A 305 -7.89 -19.30 -27.74
N ALA A 306 -7.98 -19.75 -26.48
CA ALA A 306 -9.25 -19.81 -25.76
C ALA A 306 -9.86 -18.41 -25.53
N LEU A 307 -9.05 -17.42 -25.14
CA LEU A 307 -9.50 -16.03 -24.95
C LEU A 307 -10.04 -15.41 -26.26
N PHE A 308 -9.35 -15.63 -27.38
CA PHE A 308 -9.85 -15.20 -28.69
C PHE A 308 -11.16 -15.90 -29.06
N LYS A 309 -11.27 -17.20 -28.81
CA LYS A 309 -12.50 -17.97 -29.05
C LYS A 309 -13.67 -17.42 -28.21
N GLU A 310 -13.44 -17.10 -26.95
CA GLU A 310 -14.42 -16.48 -26.05
C GLU A 310 -14.89 -15.11 -26.53
N ILE A 311 -14.03 -14.33 -27.20
CA ILE A 311 -14.41 -13.03 -27.77
C ILE A 311 -15.18 -13.20 -29.09
N TYR A 312 -14.68 -14.04 -30.01
CA TYR A 312 -15.25 -14.16 -31.35
C TYR A 312 -16.54 -14.98 -31.42
N GLN A 313 -16.67 -16.03 -30.59
CA GLN A 313 -17.69 -17.08 -30.78
C GLN A 313 -18.78 -17.08 -29.71
N ALA A 314 -18.62 -16.35 -28.61
CA ALA A 314 -19.52 -16.51 -27.49
C ALA A 314 -20.78 -15.65 -27.61
N ARG A 315 -21.94 -16.32 -27.54
CA ARG A 315 -23.26 -15.66 -27.49
C ARG A 315 -23.62 -15.12 -26.09
N ASN A 316 -22.87 -15.48 -25.03
CA ASN A 316 -23.21 -15.22 -23.62
C ASN A 316 -22.00 -14.86 -22.71
N THR A 317 -20.88 -14.35 -23.24
CA THR A 317 -19.76 -13.92 -22.36
C THR A 317 -20.14 -12.63 -21.62
N SER A 318 -19.85 -12.56 -20.32
CA SER A 318 -20.15 -11.35 -19.56
C SER A 318 -19.33 -10.16 -20.08
N HIS A 319 -19.88 -8.95 -19.98
CA HIS A 319 -19.16 -7.73 -20.39
C HIS A 319 -17.77 -7.62 -19.74
N ASN A 320 -17.69 -7.93 -18.44
CA ASN A 320 -16.43 -7.90 -17.68
C ASN A 320 -15.42 -8.96 -18.14
N ASP A 321 -15.90 -10.13 -18.56
CA ASP A 321 -15.03 -11.18 -19.14
C ASP A 321 -14.44 -10.72 -20.47
N VAL A 322 -15.22 -10.06 -21.34
CA VAL A 322 -14.71 -9.51 -22.60
C VAL A 322 -13.61 -8.47 -22.33
N LEU A 323 -13.83 -7.54 -21.39
CA LEU A 323 -12.83 -6.52 -21.07
C LEU A 323 -11.57 -7.11 -20.43
N SER A 324 -11.70 -8.05 -19.48
CA SER A 324 -10.56 -8.72 -18.87
C SER A 324 -9.78 -9.58 -19.87
N ASN A 325 -10.47 -10.23 -20.82
CA ASN A 325 -9.85 -10.93 -21.93
C ASN A 325 -9.04 -9.97 -22.81
N CYS A 326 -9.59 -8.80 -23.15
CA CYS A 326 -8.87 -7.76 -23.89
C CYS A 326 -7.61 -7.30 -23.17
N LEU A 327 -7.68 -7.06 -21.86
CA LEU A 327 -6.52 -6.66 -21.05
C LEU A 327 -5.43 -7.74 -21.07
N LEU A 328 -5.81 -9.00 -20.85
CA LEU A 328 -4.87 -10.11 -20.83
C LEU A 328 -4.24 -10.35 -22.20
N ILE A 329 -5.03 -10.38 -23.28
CA ILE A 329 -4.53 -10.50 -24.66
C ILE A 329 -3.54 -9.37 -24.98
N SER A 330 -3.84 -8.15 -24.55
CA SER A 330 -2.98 -6.98 -24.77
C SER A 330 -1.63 -7.11 -24.06
N GLU A 331 -1.61 -7.60 -22.81
CA GLU A 331 -0.35 -7.90 -22.11
C GLU A 331 0.41 -9.07 -22.74
N MET A 332 -0.27 -10.14 -23.15
CA MET A 332 0.34 -11.27 -23.84
C MET A 332 0.99 -10.87 -25.17
N CYS A 333 0.45 -9.85 -25.86
CA CYS A 333 1.07 -9.26 -27.05
C CYS A 333 2.41 -8.58 -26.75
N LYS A 334 2.53 -7.88 -25.61
CA LYS A 334 3.80 -7.27 -25.18
C LYS A 334 4.86 -8.33 -24.88
N PHE A 335 4.44 -9.49 -24.40
CA PHE A 335 5.30 -10.66 -24.21
C PHE A 335 5.57 -11.47 -25.49
N ARG A 336 5.03 -11.04 -26.64
CA ARG A 336 5.18 -11.68 -27.97
C ARG A 336 4.53 -13.06 -28.09
N GLU A 337 3.57 -13.37 -27.23
CA GLU A 337 2.73 -14.58 -27.35
C GLU A 337 1.51 -14.35 -28.27
N VAL A 338 1.19 -13.09 -28.57
CA VAL A 338 0.16 -12.67 -29.53
C VAL A 338 0.81 -11.79 -30.59
N SER A 339 0.57 -12.10 -31.87
CA SER A 339 1.10 -11.32 -32.98
C SER A 339 0.36 -9.99 -33.15
N PRO A 340 1.02 -8.95 -33.72
CA PRO A 340 0.33 -7.70 -34.04
C PRO A 340 -0.87 -7.88 -34.96
N ASP A 341 -0.81 -8.84 -35.90
CA ASP A 341 -1.91 -9.11 -36.84
C ASP A 341 -3.17 -9.61 -36.14
N GLU A 342 -3.04 -10.48 -35.13
CA GLU A 342 -4.16 -10.94 -34.31
C GLU A 342 -4.80 -9.78 -33.53
N ILE A 343 -3.99 -8.83 -33.03
CA ILE A 343 -4.49 -7.63 -32.34
C ILE A 343 -5.23 -6.70 -33.32
N PHE A 344 -4.71 -6.49 -34.52
CA PHE A 344 -5.39 -5.67 -35.53
C PHE A 344 -6.71 -6.32 -35.98
N ALA A 345 -6.74 -7.65 -36.16
CA ALA A 345 -7.97 -8.39 -36.45
C ALA A 345 -9.00 -8.26 -35.31
N LEU A 346 -8.54 -8.24 -34.06
CA LEU A 346 -9.39 -8.02 -32.88
C LEU A 346 -9.97 -6.61 -32.84
N LEU A 347 -9.15 -5.58 -33.08
CA LEU A 347 -9.62 -4.19 -33.18
C LEU A 347 -10.65 -4.04 -34.31
N ASP A 348 -10.39 -4.61 -35.48
CA ASP A 348 -11.32 -4.58 -36.61
C ASP A 348 -12.65 -5.26 -36.27
N HIS A 349 -12.61 -6.38 -35.54
CA HIS A 349 -13.81 -7.06 -35.06
C HIS A 349 -14.63 -6.18 -34.11
N PHE A 350 -14.01 -5.59 -33.09
CA PHE A 350 -14.72 -4.70 -32.15
C PHE A 350 -15.30 -3.47 -32.81
N PHE A 351 -14.61 -2.91 -33.81
CA PHE A 351 -15.14 -1.80 -34.58
C PHE A 351 -16.38 -2.22 -35.39
N LYS A 352 -16.34 -3.39 -36.05
CA LYS A 352 -17.48 -3.95 -36.81
C LYS A 352 -18.68 -4.27 -35.92
N THR A 353 -18.46 -4.82 -34.73
CA THR A 353 -19.52 -5.13 -33.75
C THR A 353 -19.98 -3.91 -32.94
N LYS A 354 -19.39 -2.73 -33.18
CA LYS A 354 -19.64 -1.48 -32.45
C LYS A 354 -19.40 -1.58 -30.93
N ASN A 355 -18.51 -2.48 -30.50
CA ASN A 355 -18.08 -2.56 -29.11
C ASN A 355 -16.91 -1.58 -28.85
N ILE A 356 -17.24 -0.29 -28.74
CA ILE A 356 -16.25 0.79 -28.63
C ILE A 356 -15.46 0.71 -27.31
N GLU A 357 -16.08 0.25 -26.23
CA GLU A 357 -15.40 0.07 -24.94
C GLU A 357 -14.29 -0.98 -25.02
N ALA A 358 -14.59 -2.19 -25.52
CA ALA A 358 -13.59 -3.24 -25.68
C ALA A 358 -12.49 -2.83 -26.68
N TYR A 359 -12.84 -2.09 -27.73
CA TYR A 359 -11.88 -1.49 -28.65
C TYR A 359 -10.93 -0.55 -27.91
N CYS A 360 -11.45 0.39 -27.11
CA CYS A 360 -10.65 1.35 -26.35
C CYS A 360 -9.78 0.67 -25.28
N VAL A 361 -10.27 -0.38 -24.62
CA VAL A 361 -9.50 -1.16 -23.64
C VAL A 361 -8.32 -1.88 -24.31
N CYS A 362 -8.56 -2.57 -25.42
CA CYS A 362 -7.50 -3.23 -26.18
C CYS A 362 -6.49 -2.20 -26.70
N LEU A 363 -6.97 -1.10 -27.28
CA LEU A 363 -6.12 -0.04 -27.79
C LEU A 363 -5.29 0.63 -26.69
N ASN A 364 -5.84 0.86 -25.49
CA ASN A 364 -5.06 1.35 -24.34
C ASN A 364 -3.97 0.36 -23.92
N GLY A 365 -4.25 -0.95 -23.98
CA GLY A 365 -3.29 -1.99 -23.65
C GLY A 365 -2.09 -2.00 -24.58
N VAL A 366 -2.30 -1.97 -25.91
CA VAL A 366 -1.21 -2.13 -26.90
C VAL A 366 -0.75 -0.84 -27.57
N GLY A 367 -1.53 0.24 -27.50
CA GLY A 367 -1.41 1.36 -28.43
C GLY A 367 -0.07 2.09 -28.32
N ARG A 368 0.42 2.34 -27.11
CA ARG A 368 1.76 2.93 -26.90
C ARG A 368 2.87 1.99 -27.38
N TYR A 369 2.77 0.70 -27.05
CA TYR A 369 3.74 -0.31 -27.46
C TYR A 369 3.84 -0.39 -29.00
N PHE A 370 2.71 -0.31 -29.71
CA PHE A 370 2.69 -0.31 -31.17
C PHE A 370 3.10 1.03 -31.80
N LEU A 371 2.84 2.16 -31.14
CA LEU A 371 3.29 3.47 -31.60
C LEU A 371 4.83 3.60 -31.57
N SER A 372 5.47 2.99 -30.55
CA SER A 372 6.92 2.94 -30.38
C SER A 372 7.64 1.98 -31.33
N ASN A 373 6.92 1.07 -32.00
CA ASN A 373 7.51 0.11 -32.94
C ASN A 373 7.20 0.52 -34.38
N GLU A 374 8.25 0.75 -35.18
CA GLU A 374 8.16 1.23 -36.57
C GLU A 374 7.26 0.34 -37.44
N ALA A 375 7.33 -0.99 -37.27
CA ALA A 375 6.56 -1.94 -38.07
C ALA A 375 5.04 -1.85 -37.83
N THR A 376 4.61 -1.42 -36.65
CA THR A 376 3.20 -1.35 -36.26
C THR A 376 2.65 0.08 -36.19
N SER A 377 3.53 1.08 -36.16
CA SER A 377 3.17 2.49 -35.92
C SER A 377 2.19 3.05 -36.95
N HIS A 378 2.39 2.73 -38.24
CA HIS A 378 1.49 3.19 -39.30
C HIS A 378 0.08 2.60 -39.15
N ARG A 379 -0.04 1.30 -38.87
CA ARG A 379 -1.33 0.60 -38.75
C ARG A 379 -2.09 1.03 -37.50
N ILE A 380 -1.40 1.21 -36.36
CA ILE A 380 -2.06 1.63 -35.12
C ILE A 380 -2.56 3.08 -35.19
N ARG A 381 -1.85 3.97 -35.91
CA ARG A 381 -2.35 5.32 -36.20
C ARG A 381 -3.67 5.29 -36.97
N GLY A 382 -3.77 4.43 -38.00
CA GLY A 382 -5.03 4.23 -38.72
C GLY A 382 -6.17 3.72 -37.83
N SER A 383 -5.88 2.88 -36.84
CA SER A 383 -6.86 2.45 -35.82
C SER A 383 -7.28 3.59 -34.88
N ILE A 384 -6.34 4.44 -34.46
CA ILE A 384 -6.62 5.62 -33.64
C ILE A 384 -7.48 6.64 -34.40
N GLU A 385 -7.19 6.90 -35.67
CA GLU A 385 -7.97 7.82 -36.51
C GLU A 385 -9.41 7.32 -36.71
N ARG A 386 -9.60 6.00 -36.84
CA ARG A 386 -10.94 5.38 -36.97
C ARG A 386 -11.83 5.67 -35.77
N ILE A 387 -11.31 5.59 -34.53
CA ILE A 387 -12.10 5.94 -33.34
C ILE A 387 -12.28 7.44 -33.16
N ARG A 388 -11.29 8.24 -33.53
CA ARG A 388 -11.37 9.71 -33.45
C ARG A 388 -12.48 10.27 -34.33
N ASN A 389 -12.70 9.66 -35.50
CA ASN A 389 -13.71 10.07 -36.48
C ASN A 389 -15.05 9.33 -36.33
N CYS A 390 -15.19 8.46 -35.32
CA CYS A 390 -16.41 7.68 -35.11
C CYS A 390 -17.52 8.58 -34.55
N ARG A 391 -18.68 8.63 -35.22
CA ARG A 391 -19.91 9.25 -34.65
C ARG A 391 -20.44 8.34 -33.56
N SER A 392 -20.27 8.74 -32.30
CA SER A 392 -20.44 7.85 -31.15
C SER A 392 -21.49 8.36 -30.16
N SER A 393 -22.02 7.47 -29.32
CA SER A 393 -22.90 7.88 -28.22
C SER A 393 -22.11 8.68 -27.17
N ARG A 394 -22.81 9.38 -26.26
CA ARG A 394 -22.14 10.15 -25.19
C ARG A 394 -21.23 9.29 -24.30
N MET A 395 -21.56 8.02 -24.08
CA MET A 395 -20.73 7.08 -23.32
C MET A 395 -19.49 6.66 -24.10
N ASP A 396 -19.66 6.34 -25.38
CA ASP A 396 -18.53 5.99 -26.26
C ASP A 396 -17.54 7.14 -26.41
N SER A 397 -18.04 8.39 -26.45
CA SER A 397 -17.18 9.58 -26.48
C SER A 397 -16.32 9.70 -25.23
N ILE A 398 -16.80 9.26 -24.05
CA ILE A 398 -16.02 9.22 -22.81
C ILE A 398 -14.93 8.16 -22.92
N TYR A 399 -15.24 6.95 -23.39
CA TYR A 399 -14.24 5.89 -23.57
C TYR A 399 -13.16 6.28 -24.59
N ILE A 400 -13.57 6.87 -25.72
CA ILE A 400 -12.65 7.37 -26.74
C ILE A 400 -11.77 8.48 -26.16
N SER A 401 -12.35 9.46 -25.47
CA SER A 401 -11.59 10.56 -24.85
C SER A 401 -10.56 10.06 -23.82
N ASN A 402 -10.98 9.15 -22.94
CA ASN A 402 -10.09 8.53 -21.94
C ASN A 402 -8.99 7.67 -22.59
N CYS A 403 -9.30 6.98 -23.69
CA CYS A 403 -8.33 6.20 -24.43
C CYS A 403 -7.29 7.08 -25.11
N LEU A 404 -7.74 8.10 -25.86
CA LEU A 404 -6.84 9.02 -26.54
C LEU A 404 -5.99 9.81 -25.53
N SER A 405 -6.58 10.27 -24.43
CA SER A 405 -5.81 10.92 -23.36
C SER A 405 -4.79 9.96 -22.77
N SER A 406 -5.12 8.69 -22.54
CA SER A 406 -4.16 7.68 -22.08
C SER A 406 -3.06 7.38 -23.12
N LEU A 407 -3.36 7.35 -24.41
CA LEU A 407 -2.36 7.05 -25.44
C LEU A 407 -1.39 8.22 -25.68
N PHE A 408 -1.90 9.45 -25.64
CA PHE A 408 -1.15 10.65 -26.00
C PHE A 408 -0.70 11.51 -24.82
N SER A 409 -1.25 11.31 -23.61
CA SER A 409 -0.69 11.96 -22.44
C SER A 409 0.69 11.36 -22.18
N PRO A 410 1.73 12.18 -21.90
CA PRO A 410 2.83 11.69 -21.08
C PRO A 410 2.16 11.20 -19.80
N SER A 411 2.13 9.87 -19.60
CA SER A 411 1.29 9.27 -18.58
C SER A 411 1.49 9.99 -17.24
N GLN A 412 0.46 10.14 -16.43
CA GLN A 412 0.68 10.44 -15.01
C GLN A 412 1.53 9.33 -14.35
N VAL A 413 1.56 8.12 -14.93
CA VAL A 413 2.55 7.05 -14.65
C VAL A 413 3.98 7.40 -15.08
N ALA A 414 4.19 8.31 -16.03
CA ALA A 414 5.51 8.85 -16.40
C ALA A 414 5.91 10.07 -15.54
N LEU A 415 4.96 10.82 -14.96
CA LEU A 415 5.26 11.75 -13.87
C LEU A 415 5.58 11.00 -12.56
N CYS A 416 5.02 9.81 -12.38
CA CYS A 416 5.48 8.79 -11.43
C CYS A 416 6.36 7.72 -12.10
N ALA A 417 7.14 8.09 -13.14
CA ALA A 417 8.29 7.26 -13.47
C ALA A 417 9.11 7.23 -12.19
N ASP A 418 9.21 6.05 -11.59
CA ASP A 418 10.03 5.84 -10.42
C ASP A 418 11.42 6.35 -10.80
N TYR A 419 11.76 7.57 -10.40
CA TYR A 419 13.04 8.19 -10.73
C TYR A 419 14.15 7.25 -10.25
N ARG A 420 13.87 6.49 -9.19
CA ARG A 420 14.64 5.35 -8.70
C ARG A 420 14.90 4.27 -9.76
N GLY A 421 13.94 3.92 -10.61
CA GLY A 421 14.12 2.98 -11.72
C GLY A 421 15.03 3.53 -12.83
N PHE A 422 14.85 4.80 -13.21
CA PHE A 422 15.78 5.49 -14.13
C PHE A 422 17.19 5.55 -13.54
N PHE A 423 17.33 5.94 -12.27
CA PHE A 423 18.62 6.05 -11.61
C PHE A 423 19.27 4.70 -11.35
N ARG A 424 18.53 3.66 -10.95
CA ARG A 424 19.04 2.29 -10.88
C ARG A 424 19.62 1.85 -12.22
N TYR A 425 18.89 2.12 -13.31
CA TYR A 425 19.35 1.77 -14.65
C TYR A 425 20.59 2.60 -15.06
N PHE A 426 20.58 3.91 -14.80
CA PHE A 426 21.68 4.81 -15.16
C PHE A 426 22.96 4.55 -14.36
N PHE A 427 22.83 4.19 -13.08
CA PHE A 427 23.94 3.93 -12.17
C PHE A 427 24.30 2.45 -12.06
N ARG A 428 23.67 1.56 -12.85
CA ARG A 428 24.07 0.14 -12.87
C ARG A 428 25.49 0.01 -13.42
N LYS A 429 26.26 -0.94 -12.88
CA LYS A 429 27.63 -1.25 -13.34
C LYS A 429 27.58 -1.60 -14.84
N GLY A 430 28.04 -0.68 -15.68
CA GLY A 430 28.09 -0.82 -17.14
C GLY A 430 27.37 0.25 -17.97
N THR A 431 26.45 1.03 -17.39
CA THR A 431 25.71 2.10 -18.08
C THR A 431 26.14 3.51 -17.68
N PHE A 432 26.78 3.65 -16.51
CA PHE A 432 27.27 4.94 -16.02
C PHE A 432 28.50 5.40 -16.79
N ASP A 433 28.40 6.57 -17.42
CA ASP A 433 29.51 7.30 -18.03
C ASP A 433 29.70 8.67 -17.36
N ARG A 434 30.90 8.89 -16.81
CA ARG A 434 31.30 10.15 -16.15
C ARG A 434 31.35 11.33 -17.11
N ASN A 435 31.48 11.10 -18.41
CA ASN A 435 31.49 12.15 -19.42
C ASN A 435 30.12 12.37 -20.06
N SER A 436 29.10 11.65 -19.61
CA SER A 436 27.76 11.81 -20.16
C SER A 436 27.18 13.20 -19.87
N PHE A 437 26.47 13.74 -20.86
CA PHE A 437 25.73 14.99 -20.71
C PHE A 437 24.78 14.94 -19.50
N LEU A 438 24.13 13.79 -19.28
CA LEU A 438 23.23 13.57 -18.14
C LEU A 438 23.95 13.72 -16.80
N TRP A 439 25.15 13.15 -16.64
CA TRP A 439 25.93 13.31 -15.42
C TRP A 439 26.32 14.77 -15.18
N SER A 440 26.71 15.49 -16.24
CA SER A 440 27.04 16.93 -16.12
C SER A 440 25.83 17.77 -15.68
N CYS A 441 24.62 17.44 -16.16
CA CYS A 441 23.38 18.08 -15.73
C CYS A 441 23.03 17.73 -14.27
N LEU A 442 23.25 16.48 -13.85
CA LEU A 442 22.96 16.04 -12.48
C LEU A 442 23.89 16.71 -11.47
N ILE A 443 25.19 16.83 -11.76
CA ILE A 443 26.15 17.55 -10.90
C ILE A 443 25.74 19.01 -10.72
N ARG A 444 25.19 19.66 -11.76
CA ARG A 444 24.66 21.03 -11.65
C ARG A 444 23.50 21.13 -10.67
N SER A 445 22.74 20.05 -10.46
CA SER A 445 21.63 19.98 -9.52
C SER A 445 21.98 19.15 -8.27
N LYS A 446 22.84 19.71 -7.41
CA LYS A 446 23.27 19.07 -6.15
C LYS A 446 22.10 18.63 -5.26
N ALA A 447 21.02 19.43 -5.18
CA ALA A 447 19.83 19.10 -4.40
C ALA A 447 19.14 17.81 -4.87
N THR A 448 19.07 17.60 -6.19
CA THR A 448 18.51 16.38 -6.77
C THR A 448 19.37 15.18 -6.41
N LEU A 449 20.70 15.29 -6.55
CA LEU A 449 21.63 14.23 -6.17
C LEU A 449 21.57 13.87 -4.69
N ILE A 450 21.51 14.87 -3.80
CA ILE A 450 21.35 14.63 -2.36
C ILE A 450 20.04 13.89 -2.07
N SER A 451 18.91 14.33 -2.66
CA SER A 451 17.63 13.62 -2.52
C SER A 451 17.70 12.18 -3.01
N MET A 452 18.49 11.89 -4.04
CA MET A 452 18.66 10.54 -4.57
C MET A 452 19.52 9.67 -3.67
N PHE A 453 20.64 10.20 -3.19
CA PHE A 453 21.58 9.48 -2.33
C PHE A 453 21.05 9.26 -0.91
N LEU A 454 20.02 10.01 -0.49
CA LEU A 454 19.23 9.72 0.73
C LEU A 454 18.29 8.51 0.59
N HIS A 455 18.32 7.81 -0.55
CA HIS A 455 17.61 6.54 -0.76
C HIS A 455 18.56 5.37 -1.12
N PRO A 456 19.58 5.06 -0.30
CA PRO A 456 20.62 4.08 -0.65
C PRO A 456 20.10 2.66 -0.86
N TRP A 457 18.99 2.29 -0.20
CA TRP A 457 18.32 0.98 -0.37
C TRP A 457 17.79 0.74 -1.79
N VAL A 458 17.79 1.77 -2.64
CA VAL A 458 17.44 1.65 -4.06
C VAL A 458 18.59 1.01 -4.85
N PHE A 459 19.82 1.06 -4.36
CA PHE A 459 21.02 0.63 -5.07
C PHE A 459 21.55 -0.69 -4.51
N GLU A 460 22.06 -1.55 -5.40
CA GLU A 460 22.63 -2.86 -5.03
C GLU A 460 24.00 -2.71 -4.35
N ASP A 461 24.78 -1.68 -4.71
CA ASP A 461 26.17 -1.48 -4.27
C ASP A 461 26.32 -0.10 -3.61
N THR A 462 26.40 -0.07 -2.27
CA THR A 462 26.55 1.17 -1.49
C THR A 462 27.93 1.79 -1.61
N ASP A 463 28.98 0.99 -1.86
CA ASP A 463 30.35 1.48 -2.04
C ASP A 463 30.46 2.26 -3.37
N PHE A 464 29.79 1.76 -4.41
CA PHE A 464 29.66 2.48 -5.68
C PHE A 464 28.88 3.79 -5.52
N VAL A 465 27.77 3.78 -4.78
CA VAL A 465 26.99 5.02 -4.51
C VAL A 465 27.82 6.02 -3.72
N ALA A 466 28.56 5.59 -2.70
CA ALA A 466 29.46 6.47 -1.95
C ALA A 466 30.52 7.12 -2.85
N SER A 467 31.08 6.33 -3.78
CA SER A 467 32.01 6.84 -4.79
C SER A 467 31.38 7.91 -5.67
N LEU A 468 30.10 7.77 -6.07
CA LEU A 468 29.37 8.76 -6.86
C LEU A 468 29.05 10.03 -6.07
N VAL A 469 28.65 9.90 -4.81
CA VAL A 469 28.41 11.03 -3.89
C VAL A 469 29.67 11.88 -3.74
N HIS A 470 30.81 11.22 -3.54
CA HIS A 470 32.10 11.88 -3.47
C HIS A 470 32.44 12.57 -4.80
N LEU A 471 32.28 11.86 -5.93
CA LEU A 471 32.52 12.41 -7.27
C LEU A 471 31.64 13.62 -7.59
N ALA A 472 30.41 13.66 -7.06
CA ALA A 472 29.47 14.76 -7.22
C ALA A 472 29.79 15.98 -6.34
N GLY A 473 30.75 15.88 -5.42
CA GLY A 473 31.12 16.96 -4.50
C GLY A 473 29.97 17.35 -3.55
N VAL A 474 29.23 16.34 -3.07
CA VAL A 474 28.15 16.50 -2.09
C VAL A 474 28.36 15.68 -0.81
N SER A 475 29.51 15.02 -0.64
CA SER A 475 29.82 14.19 0.53
C SER A 475 29.72 15.00 1.83
N GLU A 476 30.35 16.17 1.91
CA GLU A 476 30.31 17.05 3.10
C GLU A 476 28.88 17.39 3.53
N HIS A 477 27.97 17.62 2.56
CA HIS A 477 26.57 17.94 2.84
C HIS A 477 25.82 16.72 3.36
N MET A 478 26.11 15.53 2.82
CA MET A 478 25.52 14.28 3.30
C MET A 478 26.02 13.89 4.68
N MET A 479 27.31 14.09 4.96
CA MET A 479 27.90 13.79 6.28
C MET A 479 27.27 14.63 7.39
N LYS A 480 26.95 15.91 7.13
CA LYS A 480 26.22 16.76 8.09
C LYS A 480 24.79 16.27 8.40
N MET A 481 24.22 15.44 7.52
CA MET A 481 22.86 14.92 7.65
C MET A 481 22.80 13.54 8.32
N ILE A 482 23.95 12.93 8.69
CA ILE A 482 24.01 11.55 9.18
C ILE A 482 23.10 11.29 10.37
N VAL A 483 23.22 12.07 11.44
CA VAL A 483 22.42 11.90 12.67
C VAL A 483 20.93 12.15 12.41
N PRO A 484 20.50 13.31 11.86
CA PRO A 484 19.08 13.56 11.63
C PRO A 484 18.44 12.51 10.71
N THR A 485 19.16 12.05 9.68
CA THR A 485 18.60 11.08 8.73
C THR A 485 18.51 9.68 9.31
N ILE A 486 19.47 9.26 10.15
CA ILE A 486 19.40 7.98 10.87
C ILE A 486 18.23 8.00 11.86
N GLU A 487 18.04 9.07 12.64
CA GLU A 487 16.96 9.16 13.62
C GLU A 487 15.58 9.16 12.96
N ILE A 488 15.41 9.97 11.90
CA ILE A 488 14.16 10.00 11.13
C ILE A 488 13.90 8.63 10.50
N MET A 489 14.91 8.00 9.89
CA MET A 489 14.73 6.70 9.24
C MET A 489 14.53 5.56 10.24
N HIS A 490 15.14 5.59 11.42
CA HIS A 490 14.93 4.60 12.47
C HIS A 490 13.46 4.52 12.89
N ARG A 491 12.79 5.68 13.01
CA ARG A 491 11.34 5.78 13.31
C ARG A 491 10.44 5.22 12.21
N HIS A 492 10.91 5.18 10.96
CA HIS A 492 10.11 4.77 9.81
C HIS A 492 10.42 3.36 9.30
N SER A 493 11.68 2.93 9.29
CA SER A 493 12.12 1.63 8.79
C SER A 493 13.56 1.31 9.19
N LYS A 494 13.74 0.31 10.07
CA LYS A 494 15.06 -0.18 10.50
C LYS A 494 15.93 -0.64 9.32
N TYR A 495 15.36 -1.36 8.34
CA TYR A 495 16.07 -1.82 7.14
C TYR A 495 16.64 -0.66 6.30
N ARG A 496 15.84 0.38 6.07
CA ARG A 496 16.30 1.55 5.31
C ARG A 496 17.38 2.31 6.05
N CYS A 497 17.27 2.35 7.38
CA CYS A 497 18.30 2.93 8.23
C CYS A 497 19.63 2.17 8.12
N VAL A 498 19.62 0.83 8.12
CA VAL A 498 20.83 0.01 7.92
C VAL A 498 21.49 0.30 6.55
N ALA A 499 20.71 0.35 5.47
CA ALA A 499 21.25 0.71 4.15
C ALA A 499 21.87 2.12 4.12
N LEU A 500 21.27 3.05 4.86
CA LEU A 500 21.78 4.42 5.01
C LEU A 500 23.08 4.47 5.81
N VAL A 501 23.17 3.72 6.91
CA VAL A 501 24.39 3.59 7.72
C VAL A 501 25.51 2.95 6.90
N ARG A 502 25.21 1.94 6.06
CA ARG A 502 26.20 1.36 5.13
C ARG A 502 26.73 2.38 4.13
N LEU A 503 25.84 3.19 3.55
CA LEU A 503 26.27 4.29 2.68
C LEU A 503 27.20 5.25 3.43
N TYR A 504 26.85 5.67 4.64
CA TYR A 504 27.69 6.57 5.44
C TYR A 504 29.03 5.95 5.83
N SER A 505 29.05 4.68 6.24
CA SER A 505 30.27 3.92 6.48
C SER A 505 31.20 3.90 5.26
N SER A 506 30.61 3.76 4.07
CA SER A 506 31.34 3.79 2.79
C SER A 506 31.81 5.21 2.44
N LEU A 507 31.02 6.24 2.77
CA LEU A 507 31.39 7.65 2.56
C LEU A 507 32.53 8.11 3.44
N LEU A 508 32.61 7.59 4.67
CA LEU A 508 33.67 7.91 5.62
C LEU A 508 35.06 7.57 5.07
N GLN A 509 35.18 6.61 4.14
CA GLN A 509 36.44 6.28 3.46
C GLN A 509 37.01 7.44 2.63
N PHE A 510 36.16 8.38 2.23
CA PHE A 510 36.52 9.53 1.41
C PHE A 510 36.69 10.83 2.21
N GLU A 511 36.46 10.80 3.52
CA GLU A 511 36.51 11.96 4.42
C GLU A 511 37.79 11.96 5.27
N SER A 512 38.15 13.12 5.84
CA SER A 512 39.34 13.24 6.68
C SER A 512 39.17 12.49 8.01
N ARG A 513 40.28 11.94 8.53
CA ARG A 513 40.30 11.20 9.81
C ARG A 513 39.74 12.01 10.98
N ASP A 514 39.91 13.34 10.95
CA ASP A 514 39.45 14.26 12.00
C ASP A 514 37.92 14.28 12.13
N SER A 515 37.19 13.94 11.07
CA SER A 515 35.72 13.89 11.08
C SER A 515 35.16 12.59 11.68
N TRP A 516 35.95 11.52 11.70
CA TRP A 516 35.47 10.18 12.05
C TRP A 516 35.08 10.09 13.53
N THR A 517 35.91 10.61 14.42
CA THR A 517 35.66 10.57 15.86
C THR A 517 34.38 11.30 16.22
N HIS A 518 34.22 12.53 15.72
CA HIS A 518 32.99 13.32 15.92
C HIS A 518 31.74 12.55 15.46
N ILE A 519 31.81 11.85 14.33
CA ILE A 519 30.68 11.11 13.77
C ILE A 519 30.33 9.88 14.61
N ILE A 520 31.34 9.11 15.05
CA ILE A 520 31.13 7.95 15.91
C ILE A 520 30.57 8.38 17.27
N ASP A 521 31.13 9.45 17.86
CA ASP A 521 30.65 9.99 19.13
C ASP A 521 29.20 10.48 19.01
N SER A 522 28.86 11.13 17.88
CA SER A 522 27.47 11.52 17.59
C SER A 522 26.54 10.31 17.41
N ALA A 523 27.04 9.19 16.87
CA ALA A 523 26.26 7.96 16.73
C ALA A 523 25.91 7.31 18.08
N PHE A 524 26.77 7.43 19.09
CA PHE A 524 26.44 7.03 20.46
C PHE A 524 25.35 7.91 21.10
N GLN A 525 25.16 9.14 20.62
CA GLN A 525 24.17 10.09 21.12
C GLN A 525 22.80 10.01 20.42
N LEU A 526 22.62 9.12 19.43
CA LEU A 526 21.35 8.98 18.70
C LEU A 526 20.14 8.77 19.63
N GLU A 527 18.99 9.35 19.28
CA GLU A 527 17.69 9.08 19.91
C GLU A 527 17.12 7.69 19.49
N ALA A 528 17.82 6.61 19.85
CA ALA A 528 17.43 5.22 19.56
C ALA A 528 17.70 4.29 20.75
N ASP A 529 17.24 3.03 20.68
CA ASP A 529 17.58 2.01 21.67
C ASP A 529 19.07 1.66 21.64
N ASN A 530 19.66 1.32 22.80
CA ASN A 530 21.10 1.06 22.95
C ASN A 530 21.61 -0.05 22.03
N VAL A 531 20.80 -1.11 21.83
CA VAL A 531 21.10 -2.20 20.90
C VAL A 531 21.29 -1.67 19.48
N PHE A 532 20.37 -0.81 19.02
CA PHE A 532 20.45 -0.18 17.71
C PHE A 532 21.65 0.78 17.60
N LYS A 533 21.93 1.59 18.63
CA LYS A 533 23.11 2.47 18.64
C LYS A 533 24.40 1.68 18.45
N CYS A 534 24.56 0.59 19.18
CA CYS A 534 25.72 -0.28 19.07
C CYS A 534 25.86 -0.89 17.67
N LYS A 535 24.76 -1.35 17.07
CA LYS A 535 24.74 -1.85 15.69
C LYS A 535 25.18 -0.76 14.69
N VAL A 536 24.65 0.46 14.83
CA VAL A 536 25.02 1.60 13.97
C VAL A 536 26.51 1.93 14.10
N VAL A 537 27.02 2.03 15.33
CA VAL A 537 28.43 2.32 15.59
C VAL A 537 29.34 1.26 14.97
N MET A 538 29.07 -0.03 15.21
CA MET A 538 29.87 -1.12 14.64
C MET A 538 29.87 -1.09 13.10
N MET A 539 28.73 -0.78 12.48
CA MET A 539 28.64 -0.66 11.02
C MET A 539 29.43 0.54 10.48
N LEU A 540 29.42 1.69 11.17
CA LEU A 540 30.22 2.85 10.77
C LEU A 540 31.73 2.58 10.90
N LEU A 541 32.13 1.83 11.93
CA LEU A 541 33.53 1.46 12.17
C LEU A 541 34.05 0.43 11.16
N GLN A 542 33.20 -0.43 10.59
CA GLN A 542 33.59 -1.56 9.74
C GLN A 542 34.49 -1.19 8.55
N LYS A 543 34.36 0.03 8.01
CA LYS A 543 35.13 0.52 6.86
C LYS A 543 36.33 1.40 7.26
N MET A 544 36.56 1.62 8.56
CA MET A 544 37.65 2.43 9.09
C MET A 544 38.94 1.61 9.29
N PRO A 545 40.11 2.24 9.44
CA PRO A 545 41.36 1.58 9.85
C PRO A 545 41.24 0.88 11.21
N VAL A 546 41.91 -0.27 11.35
CA VAL A 546 41.85 -1.15 12.54
C VAL A 546 42.24 -0.43 13.84
N ASP A 547 43.17 0.51 13.79
CA ASP A 547 43.58 1.36 14.92
C ASP A 547 42.39 2.17 15.48
N VAL A 548 41.56 2.74 14.61
CA VAL A 548 40.37 3.50 15.01
C VAL A 548 39.29 2.55 15.53
N GLN A 549 39.09 1.40 14.88
CA GLN A 549 38.13 0.40 15.34
C GLN A 549 38.43 -0.06 16.78
N ARG A 550 39.72 -0.34 17.07
CA ARG A 550 40.19 -0.76 18.40
C ARG A 550 39.98 0.29 19.49
N GLN A 551 40.07 1.58 19.16
CA GLN A 551 39.83 2.67 20.10
C GLN A 551 38.41 2.65 20.69
N TYR A 552 37.42 2.22 19.90
CA TYR A 552 36.01 2.22 20.30
C TYR A 552 35.52 0.90 20.90
N VAL A 553 36.30 -0.18 20.85
CA VAL A 553 35.95 -1.49 21.44
C VAL A 553 35.59 -1.37 22.93
N PRO A 554 36.34 -0.65 23.80
CA PRO A 554 35.98 -0.54 25.22
C PRO A 554 34.63 0.15 25.44
N ALA A 555 34.33 1.19 24.65
CA ALA A 555 33.05 1.91 24.74
C ALA A 555 31.89 1.01 24.33
N ILE A 556 32.00 0.32 23.18
CA ILE A 556 30.97 -0.63 22.72
C ILE A 556 30.77 -1.76 23.73
N ARG A 557 31.86 -2.30 24.30
CA ARG A 557 31.81 -3.36 25.31
C ARG A 557 31.02 -2.94 26.55
N ALA A 558 31.22 -1.71 27.05
CA ALA A 558 30.48 -1.18 28.19
C ALA A 558 28.96 -1.15 27.91
N TYR A 559 28.55 -0.65 26.75
CA TYR A 559 27.15 -0.66 26.35
C TYR A 559 26.56 -2.07 26.23
N ILE A 560 27.32 -3.03 25.68
CA ILE A 560 26.83 -4.40 25.50
C ILE A 560 26.72 -5.15 26.83
N SER A 561 27.59 -4.87 27.79
CA SER A 561 27.53 -5.49 29.12
C SER A 561 26.27 -5.10 29.91
N GLU A 562 25.65 -3.98 29.58
CA GLU A 562 24.40 -3.50 30.20
C GLU A 562 23.14 -4.09 29.52
N GLU A 563 23.29 -4.76 28.36
CA GLU A 563 22.18 -5.25 27.54
C GLU A 563 22.09 -6.80 27.52
N GLU A 564 20.87 -7.33 27.60
CA GLU A 564 20.57 -8.78 27.54
C GLU A 564 20.31 -9.30 26.11
N SER A 565 20.97 -8.72 25.10
CA SER A 565 20.80 -9.15 23.70
C SER A 565 21.89 -10.13 23.25
N LEU A 566 21.51 -11.38 23.00
CA LEU A 566 22.42 -12.41 22.47
C LEU A 566 22.95 -12.03 21.08
N ASP A 567 22.08 -11.59 20.17
CA ASP A 567 22.45 -11.15 18.82
C ASP A 567 23.50 -10.04 18.82
N LEU A 568 23.38 -9.10 19.76
CA LEU A 568 24.33 -8.00 19.88
C LEU A 568 25.70 -8.49 20.36
N ARG A 569 25.73 -9.48 21.26
CA ARG A 569 26.97 -10.13 21.72
C ARG A 569 27.64 -10.92 20.59
N ILE A 570 26.87 -11.64 19.79
CA ILE A 570 27.38 -12.34 18.58
C ILE A 570 27.97 -11.34 17.59
N LEU A 571 27.21 -10.28 17.27
CA LEU A 571 27.63 -9.27 16.30
C LEU A 571 28.91 -8.54 16.77
N PHE A 572 29.03 -8.29 18.07
CA PHE A 572 30.23 -7.74 18.66
C PHE A 572 31.41 -8.71 18.70
N SER A 573 31.18 -10.01 18.93
CA SER A 573 32.23 -11.03 18.83
C SER A 573 32.79 -11.06 17.40
N ASN A 574 31.90 -11.16 16.41
CA ASN A 574 32.27 -11.14 14.99
C ASN A 574 33.02 -9.85 14.62
N PHE A 575 32.60 -8.70 15.16
CA PHE A 575 33.30 -7.43 14.96
C PHE A 575 34.72 -7.48 15.56
N CYS A 576 34.87 -7.95 16.81
CA CYS A 576 36.17 -8.08 17.48
C CYS A 576 37.11 -9.05 16.76
N GLU A 577 36.60 -10.21 16.33
CA GLU A 577 37.34 -11.19 15.53
C GLU A 577 37.83 -10.58 14.22
N SER A 578 36.99 -9.80 13.53
CA SER A 578 37.37 -9.14 12.27
C SER A 578 38.53 -8.15 12.39
N ILE A 579 38.81 -7.65 13.61
CA ILE A 579 39.92 -6.73 13.92
C ILE A 579 41.05 -7.36 14.75
N GLY A 580 40.98 -8.69 14.96
CA GLY A 580 41.96 -9.44 15.73
C GLY A 580 42.03 -9.02 17.20
N VAL A 581 40.88 -8.77 17.82
CA VAL A 581 40.74 -8.50 19.26
C VAL A 581 40.00 -9.67 19.90
N GLU A 582 40.53 -10.19 21.01
CA GLU A 582 39.83 -11.25 21.76
C GLU A 582 38.50 -10.70 22.32
N ALA A 583 37.40 -11.29 21.85
CA ALA A 583 36.10 -11.13 22.47
C ALA A 583 36.12 -11.89 23.80
N SER A 584 35.84 -11.21 24.92
CA SER A 584 35.66 -11.88 26.20
C SER A 584 34.49 -12.87 26.09
N ASN A 585 34.75 -14.16 26.35
CA ASN A 585 33.86 -15.32 26.24
C ASN A 585 32.37 -14.93 26.23
N VAL A 586 31.79 -14.85 25.03
CA VAL A 586 30.34 -15.00 24.91
C VAL A 586 30.10 -16.43 25.39
N GLY A 587 29.31 -16.62 26.45
CA GLY A 587 28.87 -17.94 26.92
C GLY A 587 27.94 -18.57 25.89
N TYR A 588 28.48 -18.86 24.71
CA TYR A 588 27.94 -19.78 23.75
C TYR A 588 28.38 -21.15 24.26
N ASP A 589 27.51 -21.79 25.07
CA ASP A 589 27.44 -23.25 25.00
C ASP A 589 26.88 -23.53 23.61
N ASP A 590 27.77 -23.57 22.62
CA ASP A 590 27.42 -23.88 21.25
C ASP A 590 26.88 -25.31 21.27
N SER A 591 25.59 -25.50 20.96
CA SER A 591 25.00 -26.85 20.89
C SER A 591 25.78 -27.78 19.95
N PHE A 592 26.56 -27.19 19.03
CA PHE A 592 27.47 -27.88 18.14
C PHE A 592 28.75 -28.39 18.84
N ASP A 593 29.27 -27.64 19.83
CA ASP A 593 30.40 -28.06 20.66
C ASP A 593 29.97 -29.09 21.71
N GLU A 594 28.76 -28.98 22.28
CA GLU A 594 28.17 -30.06 23.08
C GLU A 594 27.92 -31.33 22.25
N GLU A 595 27.47 -31.21 20.99
CA GLU A 595 27.28 -32.35 20.10
C GLU A 595 28.62 -32.96 19.66
N LEU A 596 29.65 -32.14 19.43
CA LEU A 596 31.02 -32.59 19.16
C LEU A 596 31.67 -33.25 20.37
N ASP A 597 31.50 -32.71 21.58
CA ASP A 597 32.02 -33.30 22.81
C ASP A 597 31.21 -34.54 23.21
N PHE A 598 29.90 -34.59 22.92
CA PHE A 598 29.08 -35.80 23.02
C PHE A 598 29.57 -36.88 22.05
N ILE A 599 29.85 -36.54 20.79
CA ILE A 599 30.42 -37.47 19.80
C ILE A 599 31.84 -37.93 20.21
N ARG A 600 32.67 -37.04 20.75
CA ARG A 600 34.01 -37.38 21.28
C ARG A 600 33.95 -38.21 22.54
N SER A 601 32.90 -38.10 23.35
CA SER A 601 32.71 -38.96 24.53
C SER A 601 32.33 -40.41 24.19
N TYR A 602 31.94 -40.67 22.94
CA TYR A 602 31.63 -41.99 22.39
C TYR A 602 32.74 -42.60 21.52
N ALA A 603 33.83 -41.87 21.28
CA ALA A 603 35.04 -42.35 20.61
C ALA A 603 36.15 -42.61 21.63
#